data_AF-G1V5Z1-F1
#
_entry.id   AF-G1V5Z1-F1
#
_cell.length_a   1.000
_cell.length_b   1.000
_cell.length_c   1.000
_cell.angle_alpha   90.00
_cell.angle_beta   90.00
_cell.angle_gamma   90.00
#
_symmetry.space_group_name_H-M   'P 1'
#
loop_
_entity.id
_entity.type
_entity.pdbx_description
1 polymer ?
#
loop_
_entity_poly.entity_id
_entity_poly.type
_entity_poly.pdbx_seq_one_letter_code
_entity_poly.pdbx_strand_id
1 'polypeptide(L)'
;MTYGKRTLIAVDQLINTLLGGWPDETLSSRCYRWARDGVRAWPRRVVDGLFFWQREHCKSSYESEREGRQSPPELRRVTPEA
;
A
#
# COMPACT_ATOMS: atom_id res chain seq x y z
N MET A 1 10.40 9.81 5.71
CA MET A 1 10.40 9.11 4.40
C MET A 1 11.50 9.69 3.52
N THR A 2 12.50 8.89 3.13
CA THR A 2 13.65 9.29 2.29
C THR A 2 13.24 9.46 0.82
N TYR A 3 14.02 10.20 0.01
CA TYR A 3 13.73 10.45 -1.41
C TYR A 3 13.60 9.16 -2.24
N GLY A 4 14.55 8.23 -2.07
CA GLY A 4 14.49 6.93 -2.76
C GLY A 4 13.21 6.15 -2.43
N LYS A 5 12.79 6.16 -1.15
CA LYS A 5 11.52 5.53 -0.74
C LYS A 5 10.30 6.18 -1.41
N ARG A 6 10.27 7.51 -1.55
CA ARG A 6 9.18 8.22 -2.27
C ARG A 6 9.11 7.82 -3.72
N THR A 7 10.27 7.72 -4.36
CA THR A 7 10.38 7.35 -5.79
C THR A 7 9.86 5.93 -6.02
N LEU A 8 10.26 4.97 -5.16
CA LEU A 8 9.77 3.60 -5.24
C LEU A 8 8.26 3.49 -5.03
N ILE A 9 7.70 4.25 -4.08
CA ILE A 9 6.25 4.31 -3.85
C ILE A 9 5.52 4.87 -5.08
N ALA A 10 6.02 5.96 -5.67
CA ALA A 10 5.41 6.56 -6.85
C ALA A 10 5.42 5.61 -8.07
N VAL A 11 6.51 4.86 -8.26
CA VAL A 11 6.60 3.82 -9.30
C VAL A 11 5.59 2.69 -9.03
N ASP A 12 5.44 2.26 -7.78
CA ASP A 12 4.47 1.23 -7.41
C ASP A 12 3.02 1.67 -7.64
N GLN A 13 2.68 2.90 -7.25
CA GLN A 13 1.36 3.51 -7.52
C GLN A 13 1.10 3.67 -9.02
N LEU A 14 2.11 4.05 -9.81
CA LEU A 14 2.01 4.10 -11.26
C LEU A 14 1.68 2.73 -11.84
N ILE A 15 2.43 1.69 -11.45
CA ILE A 15 2.16 0.31 -11.90
C ILE A 15 0.76 -0.14 -11.47
N ASN A 16 0.37 0.13 -10.22
CA ASN A 16 -0.97 -0.20 -9.74
C ASN A 16 -2.06 0.47 -10.59
N THR A 17 -1.89 1.75 -10.92
CA THR A 17 -2.82 2.52 -11.76
C THR A 17 -2.91 1.95 -13.16
N LEU A 18 -1.77 1.61 -13.78
CA LEU A 18 -1.73 0.95 -15.10
C LEU A 18 -2.45 -0.41 -15.09
N LEU A 19 -2.49 -1.08 -13.94
CA LEU A 19 -3.25 -2.32 -13.72
C LEU A 19 -4.68 -2.09 -13.22
N GLY A 20 -5.22 -0.88 -13.37
CA GLY A 20 -6.60 -0.51 -13.00
C GLY A 20 -6.85 -0.36 -11.50
N GLY A 21 -5.82 -0.04 -10.73
CA GLY A 21 -5.92 0.33 -9.31
C GLY A 21 -6.11 1.84 -9.11
N TRP A 22 -6.22 2.27 -7.86
CA TRP A 22 -6.32 3.69 -7.53
C TRP A 22 -4.95 4.38 -7.56
N PRO A 23 -4.87 5.66 -7.98
CA PRO A 23 -3.62 6.38 -8.16
C PRO A 23 -2.88 6.69 -6.85
N ASP A 24 -3.58 6.70 -5.73
CA ASP A 24 -3.07 6.90 -4.38
C ASP A 24 -2.93 5.56 -3.60
N GLU A 25 -3.02 4.42 -4.28
CA GLU A 25 -2.94 3.09 -3.68
C GLU A 25 -1.74 2.32 -4.24
N THR A 26 -0.90 1.80 -3.34
CA THR A 26 0.15 0.82 -3.70
C THR A 26 -0.43 -0.54 -4.07
N LEU A 27 0.27 -1.29 -4.94
CA LEU A 27 -0.12 -2.62 -5.40
C LEU A 27 -0.23 -3.60 -4.23
N SER A 28 0.71 -3.54 -3.28
CA SER A 28 0.67 -4.31 -2.03
C SER A 28 -0.57 -3.99 -1.17
N SER A 29 -0.95 -2.71 -1.07
CA SER A 29 -2.17 -2.27 -0.36
C SER A 29 -3.43 -2.82 -1.05
N ARG A 30 -3.50 -2.74 -2.38
CA ARG A 30 -4.58 -3.31 -3.18
C ARG A 30 -4.69 -4.83 -3.03
N CYS A 31 -3.56 -5.55 -3.03
CA CYS A 31 -3.54 -7.00 -2.80
C CYS A 31 -4.12 -7.36 -1.43
N TYR A 32 -3.80 -6.59 -0.39
CA TYR A 32 -4.40 -6.78 0.94
C TYR A 32 -5.91 -6.51 0.91
N ARG A 33 -6.35 -5.39 0.30
CA ARG A 33 -7.76 -5.03 0.18
C ARG A 33 -8.57 -6.10 -0.55
N TRP A 34 -8.07 -6.64 -1.65
CA TRP A 34 -8.69 -7.76 -2.36
C TRP A 34 -8.79 -9.03 -1.53
N ALA A 35 -7.76 -9.34 -0.76
CA ALA A 35 -7.78 -10.50 0.13
C ALA A 35 -8.78 -10.31 1.28
N ARG A 36 -8.88 -9.10 1.84
CA ARG A 36 -9.83 -8.73 2.90
C ARG A 36 -11.28 -8.73 2.41
N ASP A 37 -11.52 -8.17 1.23
CA ASP A 37 -12.86 -8.00 0.66
C ASP A 37 -13.35 -9.28 -0.06
N GLY A 38 -12.58 -10.37 -0.01
CA GLY A 38 -12.96 -11.67 -0.58
C GLY A 38 -12.90 -11.74 -2.11
N VAL A 39 -12.34 -10.74 -2.79
CA VAL A 39 -12.25 -10.70 -4.26
C VAL A 39 -11.25 -11.74 -4.77
N ARG A 40 -9.98 -11.63 -4.33
CA ARG A 40 -8.88 -12.53 -4.72
C ARG A 40 -7.80 -12.55 -3.64
N ALA A 41 -7.54 -13.72 -3.05
CA ALA A 41 -6.55 -13.87 -1.97
C ALA A 41 -5.14 -14.27 -2.47
N TRP A 42 -5.02 -14.85 -3.66
CA TRP A 42 -3.74 -15.34 -4.19
C TRP A 42 -2.71 -14.24 -4.46
N PRO A 43 -3.05 -13.02 -4.94
CA PRO A 43 -2.04 -11.99 -5.22
C PRO A 43 -1.29 -11.55 -3.95
N ARG A 44 -2.02 -11.44 -2.83
CA ARG A 44 -1.42 -11.16 -1.52
C ARG A 44 -0.38 -12.21 -1.15
N ARG A 45 -0.67 -13.50 -1.35
CA ARG A 45 0.27 -14.59 -1.02
C ARG A 45 1.53 -14.55 -1.88
N VAL A 46 1.39 -14.21 -3.16
CA VAL A 46 2.54 -14.06 -4.07
C VAL A 46 3.40 -12.89 -3.63
N VAL A 47 2.81 -11.71 -3.38
CA VAL A 47 3.55 -10.51 -2.98
C VAL A 47 4.17 -10.67 -1.59
N ASP A 48 3.43 -11.15 -0.59
CA ASP A 48 3.97 -11.45 0.75
C ASP A 48 5.09 -12.52 0.68
N GLY A 49 5.02 -13.45 -0.29
CA GLY A 49 6.07 -14.44 -0.54
C GLY A 49 7.34 -13.87 -1.21
N LEU A 50 7.18 -12.92 -2.15
CA LEU A 50 8.32 -12.19 -2.74
C LEU A 50 9.06 -11.35 -1.70
N PHE A 51 8.32 -10.82 -0.72
CA PHE A 51 8.84 -10.05 0.41
C PHE A 51 8.85 -10.87 1.72
N PHE A 52 9.19 -12.16 1.66
CA PHE A 52 9.10 -13.07 2.82
C PHE A 52 9.86 -12.60 4.08
N TRP A 53 10.88 -11.73 3.94
CA TRP A 53 11.61 -11.14 5.06
C TRP A 53 10.86 -9.99 5.75
N GLN A 54 9.75 -9.51 5.18
CA GLN A 54 8.86 -8.50 5.76
C GLN A 54 7.55 -9.16 6.18
N ARG A 55 7.36 -9.33 7.50
CA ARG A 55 6.12 -9.91 8.05
C ARG A 55 4.92 -9.03 7.69
N GLU A 56 3.92 -9.64 7.05
CA GLU A 56 2.66 -9.00 6.62
C GLU A 56 2.87 -7.73 5.77
N HIS A 57 3.80 -7.76 4.79
CA HIS A 57 4.13 -6.65 3.91
C HIS A 57 2.89 -5.94 3.31
N CYS A 58 1.94 -6.71 2.74
CA CYS A 58 0.74 -6.15 2.12
C CYS A 58 -0.16 -5.43 3.14
N LYS A 59 -0.27 -5.96 4.37
CA LYS A 59 -1.08 -5.35 5.43
C LYS A 59 -0.45 -4.05 5.94
N SER A 60 0.87 -4.05 6.17
CA SER A 60 1.59 -2.85 6.60
C SER A 60 1.51 -1.73 5.56
N SER A 61 1.53 -2.09 4.28
CA SER A 61 1.30 -1.16 3.17
C SER A 61 -0.12 -0.56 3.25
N TYR A 62 -1.13 -1.42 3.41
CA TYR A 62 -2.53 -0.99 3.57
C TYR A 62 -2.75 -0.04 4.77
N GLU A 63 -2.18 -0.35 5.93
CA GLU A 63 -2.25 0.52 7.12
C GLU A 63 -1.55 1.87 6.88
N SER A 64 -0.41 1.86 6.19
CA SER A 64 0.31 3.09 5.85
C SER A 64 -0.47 4.00 4.89
N GLU A 65 -1.21 3.42 3.93
CA GLU A 65 -2.12 4.19 3.07
C GLU A 65 -3.28 4.77 3.88
N ARG A 66 -3.89 3.98 4.77
CA ARG A 66 -5.00 4.45 5.62
C ARG A 66 -4.62 5.62 6.51
N GLU A 67 -3.40 5.62 7.03
CA GLU A 67 -2.84 6.70 7.83
C GLU A 67 -2.31 7.88 6.99
N GLY A 68 -2.33 7.77 5.66
CA GLY A 68 -1.81 8.80 4.77
C GLY A 68 -0.30 9.01 4.90
N ARG A 69 0.47 8.00 5.29
CA ARG A 69 1.92 8.14 5.54
C ARG A 69 2.71 8.57 4.30
N GLN A 70 2.19 8.29 3.11
CA GLN A 70 2.79 8.67 1.83
C GLN A 70 2.57 10.16 1.51
N SER A 71 1.49 10.75 2.05
CA SER A 71 1.21 12.17 1.93
C SER A 71 2.17 13.01 2.78
N PRO A 72 2.44 14.26 2.35
CA PRO A 72 3.03 15.29 3.20
C PRO A 72 2.28 15.37 4.55
N PRO A 73 2.99 15.59 5.68
CA PRO A 73 2.37 15.68 7.01
C PRO A 73 1.16 16.63 7.08
N GLU A 74 1.21 17.73 6.33
CA GLU A 74 0.18 18.77 6.27
C GLU A 74 -1.11 18.29 5.60
N LEU A 75 -1.03 17.24 4.78
CA LEU A 75 -2.16 16.65 4.06
C LEU A 75 -2.66 15.35 4.70
N ARG A 76 -2.05 14.89 5.80
CA ARG A 76 -2.51 13.69 6.49
C ARG A 76 -3.81 13.98 7.22
N ARG A 77 -4.71 13.00 7.23
CA ARG A 77 -5.91 13.08 8.06
C ARG A 77 -5.46 13.17 9.52
N VAL A 78 -5.83 14.23 10.21
CA VAL A 78 -5.73 14.29 11.67
C VAL A 78 -6.79 13.33 12.18
N THR A 79 -6.38 12.13 12.60
CA THR A 79 -7.25 11.32 13.45
C THR A 79 -7.44 12.14 14.72
N PRO A 80 -8.67 12.56 15.09
CA PRO A 80 -8.87 13.16 16.40
C PRO A 80 -8.36 12.14 17.43
N GLU A 81 -7.54 12.59 18.38
CA GLU A 81 -7.16 11.73 19.51
C GLU A 81 -8.44 11.21 20.16
N ALA A 82 -8.57 9.88 20.20
CA ALA A 82 -9.69 9.19 20.86
C ALA A 82 -9.51 9.23 22.38
#